data_AF-A0A9P6FR64-F1
#
_entry.id   AF-A0A9P6FR64-F1
#
_cell.length_a   1.000
_cell.length_b   1.000
_cell.length_c   1.000
_cell.angle_alpha   90.00
_cell.angle_beta   90.00
_cell.angle_gamma   90.00
#
_symmetry.space_group_name_H-M   'P 1'
#
loop_
_entity.id
_entity.type
_entity.pdbx_description
1 polymer ?
#
loop_
_entity_poly.entity_id
_entity_poly.type
_entity_poly.pdbx_seq_one_letter_code
_entity_poly.pdbx_strand_id
1 'polypeptide(L)'
;MVRSAIDPIRPGASLILAWQIKQKHVVIIGGGFVAAGRLVNVLEADAKVTLICPDTEDMSEIVRQHLQDHAETTRWVQRSFQDSDLLIPFGQHPSSASSTQESLNHSTAAVDMVLSAIDDIPLSTHIYNLCKQYKIPVNIADVPPQCDFYFCSTHRDKSLQVAVSTSGKGPKMANLIRRHIADTLPDRVGDAIEQVGQLRAKLRVQAPENEQGPKRMQWMSKVCEQWAIKDLATLDEPSMEVILQGFEQNLVFSSAQVKAKLVSLQDQVAPTAASAVTPVADHDGAIVHQEKRGRLVLVGAGPGDPELLTRKAARRLEEADLVVADRLIPSEVLELARGEVRIAPKKRVILPVEQVSDQSPASGTTPTSPTDEKAITSDNIQDQLNAWCLEGLQAGKTVVRLKQGDPFIFGRGAEEILFFQKHGFDASEIEVIPGISSALSAPLAANVPLTHRGSSDQVVITTAQAKGGVLPDNFPEYDAKRTVVVLMGVGKAKEISDRLQSASLRWPKEVPVVIVENAHCENERVFDATLETLAQVVEEKKAVPPAVFV
;
A
#
# COMPACT_ATOMS: atom_id res chain seq x y z
N MET A 1 -15.35 -23.07 -3.44
CA MET A 1 -15.82 -23.48 -4.78
C MET A 1 -15.78 -24.99 -4.90
N VAL A 2 -16.91 -25.67 -4.75
CA VAL A 2 -17.07 -27.03 -5.29
C VAL A 2 -17.25 -26.84 -6.80
N ARG A 3 -16.31 -27.35 -7.62
CA ARG A 3 -16.34 -27.16 -9.08
C ARG A 3 -17.59 -27.83 -9.65
N SER A 4 -18.57 -27.04 -10.08
CA SER A 4 -19.83 -27.53 -10.67
C SER A 4 -19.80 -27.61 -12.20
N ALA A 5 -18.62 -27.51 -12.83
CA ALA A 5 -18.40 -27.83 -14.23
C ALA A 5 -17.00 -28.46 -14.38
N ILE A 6 -16.88 -29.54 -15.13
CA ILE A 6 -15.58 -30.20 -15.36
C ILE A 6 -14.80 -29.33 -16.36
N ASP A 7 -14.03 -28.37 -15.84
CA ASP A 7 -13.09 -27.60 -16.65
C ASP A 7 -12.09 -28.55 -17.35
N PRO A 8 -11.73 -28.29 -18.62
CA PRO A 8 -10.75 -29.11 -19.32
C PRO A 8 -9.38 -29.05 -18.63
N ILE A 9 -8.75 -30.21 -18.46
CA ILE A 9 -7.41 -30.33 -17.86
C ILE A 9 -6.39 -29.63 -18.77
N ARG A 10 -5.63 -28.68 -18.20
CA ARG A 10 -4.54 -27.97 -18.89
C ARG A 10 -3.18 -28.47 -18.38
N PRO A 11 -2.42 -29.23 -19.18
CA PRO A 11 -1.09 -29.72 -18.78
C PRO A 11 -0.05 -28.57 -18.77
N GLY A 12 1.09 -28.81 -18.12
CA GLY A 12 2.24 -27.90 -18.16
C GLY A 12 2.43 -26.99 -16.93
N ALA A 13 1.54 -27.07 -15.93
CA ALA A 13 1.74 -26.40 -14.65
C ALA A 13 2.49 -27.31 -13.65
N SER A 14 3.38 -26.72 -12.84
CA SER A 14 3.95 -27.42 -11.67
C SER A 14 2.89 -27.60 -10.57
N LEU A 15 2.94 -28.73 -9.87
CA LEU A 15 2.18 -28.91 -8.64
C LEU A 15 2.81 -28.07 -7.52
N ILE A 16 2.06 -27.12 -6.98
CA ILE A 16 2.53 -26.26 -5.88
C ILE A 16 2.22 -26.95 -4.55
N LEU A 17 3.27 -27.22 -3.77
CA LEU A 17 3.17 -27.89 -2.46
C LEU A 17 4.04 -27.14 -1.44
N ALA A 18 3.57 -27.08 -0.20
CA ALA A 18 4.39 -26.67 0.94
C ALA A 18 5.10 -27.90 1.51
N TRP A 19 6.38 -28.07 1.18
CA TRP A 19 7.14 -29.23 1.63
C TRP A 19 7.66 -29.03 3.06
N GLN A 20 7.15 -29.85 3.99
CA GLN A 20 7.61 -29.88 5.37
C GLN A 20 8.96 -30.61 5.49
N ILE A 21 10.04 -29.84 5.67
CA ILE A 21 11.41 -30.37 5.82
C ILE A 21 11.99 -30.15 7.23
N LYS A 22 11.12 -29.92 8.21
CA LYS A 22 11.51 -29.80 9.61
C LYS A 22 12.29 -31.03 10.07
N GLN A 23 13.49 -30.80 10.59
CA GLN A 23 14.45 -31.82 11.05
C GLN A 23 14.97 -32.79 9.96
N LYS A 24 14.64 -32.54 8.68
CA LYS A 24 15.15 -33.32 7.55
C LYS A 24 16.58 -32.92 7.19
N HIS A 25 17.36 -33.85 6.68
CA HIS A 25 18.74 -33.62 6.31
C HIS A 25 18.83 -33.12 4.87
N VAL A 26 19.28 -31.87 4.70
CA VAL A 26 19.47 -31.22 3.41
C VAL A 26 20.96 -31.02 3.15
N VAL A 27 21.43 -31.41 1.98
CA VAL A 27 22.80 -31.12 1.54
C VAL A 27 22.78 -29.94 0.56
N ILE A 28 23.60 -28.94 0.82
CA ILE A 28 23.83 -27.80 -0.08
C ILE A 28 25.27 -27.88 -0.59
N ILE A 29 25.46 -27.81 -1.91
CA ILE A 29 26.78 -27.89 -2.55
C ILE A 29 27.07 -26.52 -3.17
N GLY A 30 28.17 -25.89 -2.76
CA GLY A 30 28.55 -24.52 -3.14
C GLY A 30 28.36 -23.51 -1.99
N GLY A 31 29.15 -22.43 -2.02
CA GLY A 31 29.20 -21.42 -0.95
C GLY A 31 28.91 -19.98 -1.39
N GLY A 32 28.57 -19.76 -2.67
CA GLY A 32 28.33 -18.42 -3.23
C GLY A 32 26.95 -17.85 -2.91
N PHE A 33 26.58 -16.77 -3.61
CA PHE A 33 25.31 -16.05 -3.39
C PHE A 33 24.07 -16.92 -3.66
N VAL A 34 24.12 -17.80 -4.67
CA VAL A 34 23.02 -18.73 -4.95
C VAL A 34 22.83 -19.72 -3.79
N ALA A 35 23.93 -20.24 -3.23
CA ALA A 35 23.89 -21.10 -2.05
C ALA A 35 23.33 -20.38 -0.82
N ALA A 36 23.66 -19.09 -0.63
CA ALA A 36 23.11 -18.27 0.45
C ALA A 36 21.57 -18.23 0.41
N GLY A 37 20.98 -17.97 -0.76
CA GLY A 37 19.53 -17.98 -0.92
C GLY A 37 18.90 -19.35 -0.65
N ARG A 38 19.57 -20.45 -1.02
CA ARG A 38 19.13 -21.81 -0.71
C ARG A 38 19.20 -22.11 0.79
N LEU A 39 20.29 -21.73 1.43
CA LEU A 39 20.54 -21.91 2.86
C LEU A 39 19.47 -21.23 3.71
N VAL A 40 19.18 -19.95 3.43
CA VAL A 40 18.14 -19.19 4.15
C VAL A 40 16.79 -19.93 4.08
N ASN A 41 16.35 -20.34 2.89
CA ASN A 41 15.05 -21.01 2.70
C ASN A 41 14.93 -22.32 3.50
N VAL A 42 15.99 -23.12 3.58
CA VAL A 42 15.92 -24.41 4.29
C VAL A 42 16.07 -24.27 5.79
N LEU A 43 16.88 -23.31 6.27
CA LEU A 43 16.97 -22.98 7.69
C LEU A 43 15.65 -22.43 8.22
N GLU A 44 15.02 -21.57 7.42
CA GLU A 44 13.69 -21.04 7.67
C GLU A 44 12.60 -22.13 7.78
N ALA A 45 12.85 -23.31 7.22
CA ALA A 45 11.97 -24.47 7.26
C ALA A 45 12.40 -25.53 8.30
N ASP A 46 13.25 -25.14 9.27
CA ASP A 46 13.77 -25.97 10.36
C ASP A 46 14.58 -27.20 9.90
N ALA A 47 15.22 -27.15 8.73
CA ALA A 47 16.03 -28.26 8.23
C ALA A 47 17.39 -28.38 8.95
N LYS A 48 17.96 -29.58 8.91
CA LYS A 48 19.36 -29.84 9.28
C LYS A 48 20.21 -29.79 8.02
N VAL A 49 21.20 -28.92 7.96
CA VAL A 49 21.89 -28.59 6.72
C VAL A 49 23.35 -29.01 6.77
N THR A 50 23.79 -29.80 5.79
CA THR A 50 25.22 -29.99 5.52
C THR A 50 25.59 -29.16 4.30
N LEU A 51 26.42 -28.13 4.50
CA LEU A 51 26.99 -27.29 3.45
C LEU A 51 28.35 -27.86 3.03
N ILE A 52 28.53 -28.11 1.74
CA ILE A 52 29.77 -28.64 1.16
C ILE A 52 30.35 -27.60 0.20
N CYS A 53 31.41 -26.94 0.63
CA CYS A 53 32.16 -26.01 -0.22
C CYS A 53 33.56 -25.79 0.35
N PRO A 54 34.57 -25.54 -0.49
CA PRO A 54 35.90 -25.16 -0.02
C PRO A 54 35.84 -23.79 0.68
N ASP A 55 36.74 -23.58 1.64
CA ASP A 55 36.96 -22.26 2.21
C ASP A 55 37.73 -21.40 1.20
N THR A 56 37.01 -20.46 0.58
CA THR A 56 37.50 -19.62 -0.52
C THR A 56 37.02 -18.19 -0.32
N GLU A 57 37.70 -17.23 -0.95
CA GLU A 57 37.31 -15.81 -0.90
C GLU A 57 35.91 -15.58 -1.48
N ASP A 58 35.49 -16.40 -2.45
CA ASP A 58 34.18 -16.33 -3.13
C ASP A 58 32.98 -16.78 -2.29
N MET A 59 33.24 -17.28 -1.07
CA MET A 59 32.17 -17.66 -0.15
C MET A 59 31.39 -16.44 0.33
N SER A 60 30.06 -16.50 0.20
CA SER A 60 29.16 -15.42 0.58
C SER A 60 29.18 -15.19 2.09
N GLU A 61 29.25 -13.92 2.50
CA GLU A 61 29.24 -13.53 3.91
C GLU A 61 27.97 -13.98 4.64
N ILE A 62 26.82 -13.98 3.94
CA ILE A 62 25.55 -14.52 4.46
C ILE A 62 25.69 -15.99 4.87
N VAL A 63 26.44 -16.79 4.09
CA VAL A 63 26.66 -18.20 4.40
C VAL A 63 27.55 -18.34 5.64
N ARG A 64 28.64 -17.56 5.71
CA ARG A 64 29.53 -17.54 6.89
C ARG A 64 28.77 -17.18 8.17
N GLN A 65 27.95 -16.14 8.12
CA GLN A 65 27.13 -15.69 9.24
C GLN A 65 26.16 -16.78 9.70
N HIS A 66 25.38 -17.38 8.80
CA HIS A 66 24.44 -18.43 9.18
C HIS A 66 25.10 -19.72 9.69
N LEU A 67 26.29 -20.07 9.21
CA LEU A 67 27.06 -21.19 9.77
C LEU A 67 27.45 -20.95 11.24
N GLN A 68 27.70 -19.69 11.62
CA GLN A 68 27.98 -19.31 13.00
C GLN A 68 26.70 -19.27 13.84
N ASP A 69 25.67 -18.58 13.35
CA ASP A 69 24.42 -18.36 14.08
C ASP A 69 23.60 -19.65 14.27
N HIS A 70 23.78 -20.64 13.40
CA HIS A 70 23.03 -21.89 13.39
C HIS A 70 23.94 -23.13 13.49
N ALA A 71 25.02 -23.06 14.28
CA ALA A 71 25.99 -24.15 14.42
C ALA A 71 25.38 -25.50 14.90
N GLU A 72 24.21 -25.48 15.55
CA GLU A 72 23.51 -26.71 16.00
C GLU A 72 22.78 -27.45 14.87
N THR A 73 22.33 -26.71 13.86
CA THR A 73 21.53 -27.24 12.74
C THR A 73 22.27 -27.18 11.41
N THR A 74 23.44 -26.56 11.36
CA THR A 74 24.30 -26.49 10.18
C THR A 74 25.64 -27.16 10.42
N ARG A 75 26.15 -27.81 9.38
CA ARG A 75 27.49 -28.37 9.35
C ARG A 75 28.19 -27.93 8.08
N TRP A 76 29.44 -27.49 8.21
CA TRP A 76 30.27 -27.16 7.06
C TRP A 76 31.31 -28.26 6.80
N VAL A 77 31.36 -28.73 5.56
CA VAL A 77 32.38 -29.63 5.02
C VAL A 77 33.25 -28.82 4.06
N GLN A 78 34.45 -28.46 4.53
CA GLN A 78 35.40 -27.56 3.86
C GLN A 78 36.16 -28.23 2.71
N ARG A 79 35.45 -28.75 1.71
CA ARG A 79 36.04 -29.33 0.50
C ARG A 79 35.02 -29.40 -0.62
N SER A 80 35.47 -29.82 -1.80
CA SER A 80 34.59 -30.20 -2.89
C SER A 80 33.76 -31.43 -2.56
N PHE A 81 32.62 -31.56 -3.25
CA PHE A 81 31.70 -32.68 -3.15
C PHE A 81 32.36 -34.03 -3.49
N GLN A 82 31.94 -35.07 -2.77
CA GLN A 82 32.28 -36.47 -3.01
C GLN A 82 31.00 -37.32 -2.95
N ASP A 83 30.90 -38.37 -3.76
CA ASP A 83 29.70 -39.22 -3.85
C ASP A 83 29.23 -39.78 -2.50
N SER A 84 30.19 -40.08 -1.60
CA SER A 84 29.90 -40.55 -0.24
C SER A 84 29.12 -39.55 0.61
N ASP A 85 29.14 -38.26 0.28
CA ASP A 85 28.45 -37.21 1.04
C ASP A 85 26.93 -37.41 1.08
N LEU A 86 26.35 -38.08 0.09
CA LEU A 86 24.92 -38.40 0.07
C LEU A 86 24.54 -39.58 0.97
N LEU A 87 25.53 -40.29 1.50
CA LEU A 87 25.37 -41.49 2.33
C LEU A 87 25.71 -41.24 3.80
N ILE A 88 26.17 -40.04 4.17
CA ILE A 88 26.54 -39.70 5.54
C ILE A 88 25.33 -39.11 6.26
N PRO A 89 24.85 -39.72 7.38
CA PRO A 89 23.81 -39.13 8.20
C PRO A 89 24.25 -37.81 8.82
N PHE A 90 23.31 -36.88 9.03
CA PHE A 90 23.61 -35.62 9.71
C PHE A 90 24.28 -35.87 11.07
N GLY A 91 25.40 -35.17 11.32
CA GLY A 91 26.20 -35.29 12.55
C GLY A 91 27.28 -36.40 12.55
N GLN A 92 27.36 -37.27 11.54
CA GLN A 92 28.40 -38.31 11.47
C GLN A 92 29.63 -37.91 10.63
N HIS A 93 30.84 -38.34 11.01
CA HIS A 93 32.06 -38.00 10.29
C HIS A 93 32.30 -38.90 9.06
N PRO A 94 32.93 -38.40 7.98
CA PRO A 94 33.22 -39.19 6.78
C PRO A 94 34.09 -40.45 7.03
N SER A 95 34.82 -40.50 8.14
CA SER A 95 35.69 -41.62 8.50
C SER A 95 34.95 -42.88 8.97
N SER A 96 33.62 -42.85 9.13
CA SER A 96 32.82 -44.03 9.50
C SER A 96 32.24 -44.81 8.31
N ALA A 97 32.40 -44.33 7.07
CA ALA A 97 31.98 -45.05 5.88
C ALA A 97 33.13 -45.94 5.37
N SER A 98 33.00 -47.26 5.53
CA SER A 98 33.99 -48.21 5.02
C SER A 98 34.11 -48.12 3.50
N SER A 99 35.31 -47.79 3.03
CA SER A 99 35.69 -47.55 1.64
C SER A 99 35.81 -48.83 0.79
N THR A 100 34.73 -49.60 0.67
CA THR A 100 34.65 -50.66 -0.35
C THR A 100 33.51 -50.34 -1.32
N GLN A 101 33.84 -50.15 -2.60
CA GLN A 101 32.87 -49.84 -3.67
C GLN A 101 31.72 -50.87 -3.77
N GLU A 102 31.92 -52.09 -3.27
CA GLU A 102 30.88 -53.13 -3.23
C GLU A 102 29.80 -52.89 -2.16
N SER A 103 30.08 -52.15 -1.08
CA SER A 103 29.09 -51.87 -0.01
C SER A 103 28.24 -50.61 -0.27
N LEU A 104 28.62 -49.74 -1.23
CA LEU A 104 27.80 -48.60 -1.67
C LEU A 104 26.53 -49.02 -2.43
N ASN A 105 26.53 -50.19 -3.09
CA ASN A 105 25.42 -50.65 -3.91
C ASN A 105 24.17 -51.07 -3.11
N HIS A 106 24.30 -51.23 -1.78
CA HIS A 106 23.20 -51.57 -0.86
C HIS A 106 22.96 -50.52 0.23
N SER A 107 23.66 -49.38 0.21
CA SER A 107 23.48 -48.31 1.20
C SER A 107 22.27 -47.44 0.85
N THR A 108 21.36 -47.24 1.81
CA THR A 108 20.22 -46.32 1.69
C THR A 108 20.70 -44.87 1.83
N ALA A 109 20.14 -43.97 1.02
CA ALA A 109 20.41 -42.53 1.11
C ALA A 109 20.21 -42.01 2.55
N ALA A 110 21.16 -41.20 3.03
CA ALA A 110 21.10 -40.57 4.36
C ALA A 110 20.66 -39.09 4.31
N VAL A 111 20.26 -38.63 3.13
CA VAL A 111 19.93 -37.24 2.79
C VAL A 111 18.51 -37.20 2.22
N ASP A 112 17.71 -36.23 2.67
CA ASP A 112 16.32 -36.05 2.23
C ASP A 112 16.20 -35.11 1.01
N MET A 113 17.18 -34.22 0.78
CA MET A 113 17.18 -33.25 -0.33
C MET A 113 18.60 -32.77 -0.67
N VAL A 114 18.87 -32.54 -1.95
CA VAL A 114 20.13 -31.93 -2.43
C VAL A 114 19.86 -30.63 -3.18
N LEU A 115 20.62 -29.58 -2.85
CA LEU A 115 20.61 -28.28 -3.51
C LEU A 115 22.02 -27.98 -4.03
N SER A 116 22.23 -28.09 -5.35
CA SER A 116 23.51 -27.75 -5.97
C SER A 116 23.49 -26.30 -6.47
N ALA A 117 24.49 -25.52 -6.06
CA ALA A 117 24.66 -24.11 -6.38
C ALA A 117 26.11 -23.81 -6.83
N ILE A 118 26.69 -24.73 -7.60
CA ILE A 118 28.05 -24.64 -8.16
C ILE A 118 27.99 -24.27 -9.64
N ASP A 119 28.99 -23.55 -10.12
CA ASP A 119 29.18 -23.23 -11.54
C ASP A 119 30.07 -24.29 -12.22
N ASP A 120 29.64 -25.55 -12.14
CA ASP A 120 30.30 -26.70 -12.76
C ASP A 120 29.22 -27.62 -13.34
N ILE A 121 29.02 -27.52 -14.66
CA ILE A 121 27.97 -28.27 -15.38
C ILE A 121 28.23 -29.79 -15.35
N PRO A 122 29.45 -30.29 -15.65
CA PRO A 122 29.77 -31.71 -15.49
C PRO A 122 29.48 -32.26 -14.09
N LEU A 123 29.96 -31.58 -13.03
CA LEU A 123 29.76 -32.01 -11.66
C LEU A 123 28.28 -31.92 -11.25
N SER A 124 27.57 -30.88 -11.67
CA SER A 124 26.13 -30.74 -11.44
C SER A 124 25.32 -31.86 -12.10
N THR A 125 25.68 -32.26 -13.32
CA THR A 125 25.07 -33.40 -14.01
C THR A 125 25.36 -34.72 -13.29
N HIS A 126 26.58 -34.89 -12.79
CA HIS A 126 26.97 -36.05 -11.98
C HIS A 126 26.15 -36.13 -10.68
N ILE A 127 26.05 -35.03 -9.93
CA ILE A 127 25.23 -34.92 -8.71
C ILE A 127 23.77 -35.26 -9.01
N TYR A 128 23.21 -34.75 -10.10
CA TYR A 128 21.84 -35.06 -10.53
C TYR A 128 21.64 -36.57 -10.74
N ASN A 129 22.53 -37.21 -11.49
CA ASN A 129 22.45 -38.65 -11.77
C ASN A 129 22.57 -39.49 -10.49
N LEU A 130 23.47 -39.11 -9.58
CA LEU A 130 23.64 -39.75 -8.29
C LEU A 130 22.38 -39.63 -7.43
N CYS A 131 21.77 -38.43 -7.41
CA CYS A 131 20.49 -38.20 -6.72
C CYS A 131 19.36 -39.04 -7.33
N LYS A 132 19.30 -39.21 -8.67
CA LYS A 132 18.33 -40.10 -9.32
C LYS A 132 18.51 -41.55 -8.85
N GLN A 133 19.75 -42.04 -8.81
CA GLN A 133 20.08 -43.40 -8.38
C GLN A 133 19.62 -43.66 -6.94
N TYR A 134 19.84 -42.69 -6.04
CA TYR A 134 19.48 -42.79 -4.63
C TYR A 134 18.04 -42.33 -4.31
N LYS A 135 17.26 -41.93 -5.32
CA LYS A 135 15.90 -41.39 -5.18
C LYS A 135 15.83 -40.17 -4.24
N ILE A 136 16.87 -39.35 -4.27
CA ILE A 136 16.94 -38.09 -3.53
C ILE A 136 16.42 -36.97 -4.44
N PRO A 137 15.44 -36.18 -4.00
CA PRO A 137 15.01 -35.01 -4.73
C PRO A 137 16.12 -33.95 -4.80
N VAL A 138 16.34 -33.43 -6.01
CA VAL A 138 17.45 -32.52 -6.28
C VAL A 138 17.00 -31.25 -7.01
N ASN A 139 17.56 -30.12 -6.61
CA ASN A 139 17.51 -28.86 -7.35
C ASN A 139 18.94 -28.45 -7.73
N ILE A 140 19.17 -28.27 -9.03
CA ILE A 140 20.44 -27.79 -9.58
C ILE A 140 20.23 -26.35 -10.06
N ALA A 141 21.01 -25.40 -9.52
CA ALA A 141 20.97 -24.02 -9.97
C ALA A 141 21.29 -23.92 -11.46
N ASP A 142 20.56 -23.05 -12.16
CA ASP A 142 20.78 -22.71 -13.58
C ASP A 142 20.73 -23.88 -14.59
N VAL A 143 20.33 -25.09 -14.16
CA VAL A 143 20.09 -26.25 -15.03
C VAL A 143 18.65 -26.78 -14.86
N PRO A 144 17.61 -26.07 -15.35
CA PRO A 144 16.21 -26.42 -15.13
C PRO A 144 15.78 -27.85 -15.56
N PRO A 145 16.33 -28.46 -16.63
CA PRO A 145 16.03 -29.85 -16.99
C PRO A 145 16.52 -30.89 -15.97
N GLN A 146 17.48 -30.51 -15.11
CA GLN A 146 18.08 -31.35 -14.09
C GLN A 146 17.56 -30.99 -12.69
N CYS A 147 16.28 -30.63 -12.57
CA CYS A 147 15.62 -30.33 -11.30
C CYS A 147 14.36 -31.20 -11.12
N ASP A 148 14.13 -31.70 -9.91
CA ASP A 148 12.85 -32.33 -9.53
C ASP A 148 11.81 -31.30 -9.08
N PHE A 149 12.28 -30.16 -8.57
CA PHE A 149 11.44 -29.08 -8.06
C PHE A 149 12.11 -27.72 -8.29
N TYR A 150 11.30 -26.67 -8.22
CA TYR A 150 11.74 -25.28 -8.38
C TYR A 150 11.41 -24.47 -7.14
N PHE A 151 12.25 -23.50 -6.82
CA PHE A 151 11.93 -22.48 -5.82
C PHE A 151 11.00 -21.44 -6.45
N CYS A 152 9.89 -21.18 -5.78
CA CYS A 152 8.97 -20.11 -6.15
C CYS A 152 9.49 -18.76 -5.66
N SER A 153 8.92 -17.67 -6.19
CA SER A 153 9.07 -16.38 -5.50
C SER A 153 8.17 -16.41 -4.27
N THR A 154 8.76 -16.38 -3.08
CA THR A 154 8.05 -16.53 -1.80
C THR A 154 8.01 -15.22 -1.04
N HIS A 155 6.85 -14.92 -0.45
CA HIS A 155 6.70 -13.93 0.61
C HIS A 155 6.36 -14.68 1.90
N ARG A 156 7.03 -14.30 2.99
CA ARG A 156 6.80 -14.87 4.30
C ARG A 156 6.57 -13.76 5.31
N ASP A 157 5.55 -13.94 6.12
CA ASP A 157 5.25 -13.16 7.32
C ASP A 157 4.88 -14.15 8.43
N LYS A 158 5.88 -14.53 9.25
CA LYS A 158 5.77 -15.60 10.26
C LYS A 158 5.25 -16.91 9.65
N SER A 159 4.07 -17.37 10.07
CA SER A 159 3.40 -18.56 9.54
C SER A 159 2.70 -18.33 8.20
N LEU A 160 2.44 -17.07 7.78
CA LEU A 160 1.93 -16.80 6.45
C LEU A 160 3.03 -17.04 5.42
N GLN A 161 2.71 -17.83 4.40
CA GLN A 161 3.57 -18.04 3.24
C GLN A 161 2.74 -17.90 1.97
N VAL A 162 3.25 -17.12 1.02
CA VAL A 162 2.69 -16.98 -0.33
C VAL A 162 3.77 -17.36 -1.32
N ALA A 163 3.46 -18.27 -2.24
CA ALA A 163 4.37 -18.71 -3.29
C ALA A 163 3.80 -18.35 -4.66
N VAL A 164 4.60 -17.69 -5.50
CA VAL A 164 4.27 -17.37 -6.89
C VAL A 164 5.22 -18.15 -7.80
N SER A 165 4.63 -18.94 -8.71
CA SER A 165 5.36 -19.70 -9.73
C SER A 165 4.92 -19.29 -11.12
N THR A 166 5.88 -19.15 -12.03
CA THR A 166 5.66 -19.00 -13.47
C THR A 166 6.06 -20.26 -14.24
N SER A 167 6.17 -21.41 -13.55
CA SER A 167 6.68 -22.68 -14.11
C SER A 167 8.01 -22.51 -14.85
N GLY A 168 8.90 -21.69 -14.27
CA GLY A 168 10.23 -21.38 -14.81
C GLY A 168 10.26 -20.40 -15.99
N LYS A 169 9.11 -19.88 -16.46
CA LYS A 169 9.05 -19.01 -17.65
C LYS A 169 9.46 -17.57 -17.42
N GLY A 170 9.34 -17.07 -16.19
CA GLY A 170 9.63 -15.67 -15.88
C GLY A 170 9.89 -15.42 -14.40
N PRO A 171 11.14 -15.57 -13.92
CA PRO A 171 11.49 -15.32 -12.52
C PRO A 171 11.23 -13.87 -12.09
N LYS A 172 11.53 -12.90 -12.96
CA LYS A 172 11.26 -11.48 -12.70
C LYS A 172 9.77 -11.19 -12.54
N MET A 173 8.93 -11.80 -13.39
CA MET A 173 7.48 -11.64 -13.32
C MET A 173 6.90 -12.28 -12.04
N ALA A 174 7.40 -13.46 -11.65
CA ALA A 174 7.02 -14.09 -10.39
C ALA A 174 7.30 -13.17 -9.19
N ASN A 175 8.45 -12.49 -9.19
CA ASN A 175 8.82 -11.55 -8.12
C ASN A 175 7.93 -10.30 -8.10
N LEU A 176 7.61 -9.72 -9.27
CA LEU A 176 6.71 -8.57 -9.35
C LEU A 176 5.31 -8.89 -8.80
N ILE A 177 4.73 -10.02 -9.21
CA ILE A 177 3.43 -10.48 -8.71
C ILE A 177 3.50 -10.75 -7.20
N ARG A 178 4.55 -11.43 -6.73
CA ARG A 178 4.74 -11.69 -5.30
C ARG A 178 4.88 -10.40 -4.47
N ARG A 179 5.56 -9.36 -4.99
CA ARG A 179 5.62 -8.03 -4.35
C ARG A 179 4.25 -7.40 -4.26
N HIS A 180 3.52 -7.36 -5.38
CA HIS A 180 2.18 -6.81 -5.41
C HIS A 180 1.27 -7.50 -4.39
N ILE A 181 1.27 -8.84 -4.33
CA ILE A 181 0.51 -9.58 -3.32
C ILE A 181 0.95 -9.16 -1.92
N ALA A 182 2.26 -9.18 -1.62
CA ALA A 182 2.78 -8.81 -0.30
C ALA A 182 2.40 -7.38 0.11
N ASP A 183 2.45 -6.42 -0.82
CA ASP A 183 2.12 -5.01 -0.59
C ASP A 183 0.62 -4.76 -0.37
N THR A 184 -0.23 -5.69 -0.80
CA THR A 184 -1.69 -5.65 -0.60
C THR A 184 -2.16 -6.41 0.65
N LEU A 185 -1.29 -7.20 1.28
CA LEU A 185 -1.64 -7.90 2.52
C LEU A 185 -1.84 -6.91 3.67
N PRO A 186 -2.85 -7.11 4.53
CA PRO A 186 -3.03 -6.29 5.73
C PRO A 186 -1.82 -6.38 6.67
N ASP A 187 -1.51 -5.27 7.33
CA ASP A 187 -0.42 -5.22 8.32
C ASP A 187 -0.64 -6.25 9.43
N ARG A 188 0.45 -6.88 9.88
CA ARG A 188 0.49 -7.85 10.99
C ARG A 188 -0.39 -9.09 10.78
N VAL A 189 -0.63 -9.49 9.54
CA VAL A 189 -1.36 -10.73 9.23
C VAL A 189 -0.67 -11.97 9.81
N GLY A 190 0.67 -12.03 9.81
CA GLY A 190 1.43 -13.11 10.44
C GLY A 190 1.15 -13.22 11.93
N ASP A 191 1.07 -12.09 12.66
CA ASP A 191 0.71 -12.08 14.09
C ASP A 191 -0.69 -12.64 14.33
N ALA A 192 -1.67 -12.22 13.52
CA ALA A 192 -3.04 -12.71 13.65
C ALA A 192 -3.12 -14.23 13.47
N ILE A 193 -2.37 -14.79 12.52
CA ILE A 193 -2.33 -16.25 12.29
C ILE A 193 -1.75 -16.97 13.50
N GLU A 194 -0.67 -16.47 14.10
CA GLU A 194 -0.10 -17.04 15.32
C GLU A 194 -1.09 -17.02 16.48
N GLN A 195 -1.75 -15.88 16.72
CA GLN A 195 -2.72 -15.76 17.81
C GLN A 195 -3.95 -16.64 17.62
N VAL A 196 -4.45 -16.76 16.39
CA VAL A 196 -5.52 -17.72 16.05
C VAL A 196 -5.06 -19.16 16.28
N GLY A 197 -3.80 -19.47 15.97
CA GLY A 197 -3.18 -20.77 16.26
C GLY A 197 -3.17 -21.09 17.75
N GLN A 198 -2.76 -20.14 18.59
CA GLN A 198 -2.75 -20.26 20.05
C GLN A 198 -4.17 -20.44 20.61
N LEU A 199 -5.12 -19.61 20.16
CA LEU A 199 -6.53 -19.73 20.55
C LEU A 199 -7.10 -21.10 20.18
N ARG A 200 -6.77 -21.63 18.99
CA ARG A 200 -7.18 -22.97 18.54
C ARG A 200 -6.58 -24.07 19.41
N ALA A 201 -5.33 -23.92 19.85
CA ALA A 201 -4.69 -24.86 20.76
C ALA A 201 -5.39 -24.88 22.13
N LYS A 202 -5.69 -23.70 22.70
CA LYS A 202 -6.45 -23.57 23.95
C LYS A 202 -7.86 -24.15 23.85
N LEU A 203 -8.56 -23.88 22.76
CA LEU A 203 -9.88 -24.46 22.51
C LEU A 203 -9.84 -25.99 22.49
N ARG A 204 -8.76 -26.59 21.97
CA ARG A 204 -8.57 -28.05 21.99
C ARG A 204 -8.34 -28.58 23.41
N VAL A 205 -7.76 -27.80 24.31
CA VAL A 205 -7.61 -28.17 25.73
C VAL A 205 -8.97 -28.11 26.45
N GLN A 206 -9.76 -27.05 26.22
CA GLN A 206 -11.10 -26.90 26.80
C GLN A 206 -12.09 -27.96 26.30
N ALA A 207 -12.02 -28.32 25.02
CA ALA A 207 -12.89 -29.30 24.38
C ALA A 207 -12.06 -30.42 23.73
N PRO A 208 -11.55 -31.39 24.50
CA PRO A 208 -10.56 -32.37 24.04
C PRO A 208 -11.15 -33.51 23.19
N GLU A 209 -12.44 -33.79 23.34
CA GLU A 209 -13.11 -34.91 22.67
C GLU A 209 -13.08 -34.77 21.14
N ASN A 210 -12.80 -35.86 20.44
CA ASN A 210 -12.70 -35.87 18.98
C ASN A 210 -14.06 -35.58 18.30
N GLU A 211 -15.17 -35.98 18.92
CA GLU A 211 -16.54 -35.75 18.44
C GLU A 211 -16.88 -34.25 18.34
N GLN A 212 -16.23 -33.41 19.16
CA GLN A 212 -16.41 -31.95 19.15
C GLN A 212 -15.58 -31.26 18.05
N GLY A 213 -14.85 -32.01 17.22
CA GLY A 213 -14.05 -31.47 16.11
C GLY A 213 -14.79 -30.52 15.17
N PRO A 214 -15.97 -30.91 14.63
CA PRO A 214 -16.79 -30.04 13.81
C PRO A 214 -17.26 -28.77 14.53
N LYS A 215 -17.67 -28.88 15.81
CA LYS A 215 -18.09 -27.74 16.65
C LYS A 215 -16.95 -26.74 16.83
N ARG A 216 -15.73 -27.21 17.16
CA ARG A 216 -14.53 -26.37 17.27
C ARG A 216 -14.20 -25.66 15.96
N MET A 217 -14.24 -26.39 14.84
CA MET A 217 -13.94 -25.83 13.52
C MET A 217 -14.94 -24.73 13.15
N GLN A 218 -16.24 -25.00 13.30
CA GLN A 218 -17.29 -24.03 12.99
C GLN A 218 -17.18 -22.77 13.86
N TRP A 219 -16.91 -22.92 15.16
CA TRP A 219 -16.76 -21.78 16.05
C TRP A 219 -15.49 -20.97 15.74
N MET A 220 -14.35 -21.62 15.47
CA MET A 220 -13.13 -20.93 15.07
C MET A 220 -13.29 -20.17 13.75
N SER A 221 -14.03 -20.72 12.78
CA SER A 221 -14.37 -19.99 11.54
C SER A 221 -15.13 -18.71 11.84
N LYS A 222 -16.14 -18.75 12.73
CA LYS A 222 -16.87 -17.55 13.15
C LYS A 222 -15.97 -16.50 13.79
N VAL A 223 -15.03 -16.91 14.65
CA VAL A 223 -14.05 -15.98 15.25
C VAL A 223 -13.25 -15.27 14.16
N CYS A 224 -12.74 -16.02 13.18
CA CYS A 224 -11.93 -15.46 12.08
C CYS A 224 -12.74 -14.57 11.12
N GLU A 225 -14.03 -14.84 10.94
CA GLU A 225 -14.92 -14.05 10.08
C GLU A 225 -15.41 -12.76 10.75
N GLN A 226 -15.58 -12.76 12.07
CA GLN A 226 -16.13 -11.61 12.82
C GLN A 226 -15.09 -10.64 13.34
N TRP A 227 -13.84 -11.08 13.53
CA TRP A 227 -12.77 -10.23 14.03
C TRP A 227 -11.92 -9.67 12.89
N ALA A 228 -11.55 -8.39 13.00
CA ALA A 228 -10.59 -7.80 12.09
C ALA A 228 -9.18 -8.35 12.34
N ILE A 229 -8.38 -8.50 11.28
CA ILE A 229 -7.00 -9.02 11.37
C ILE A 229 -6.16 -8.25 12.39
N LYS A 230 -6.28 -6.92 12.43
CA LYS A 230 -5.57 -6.07 13.39
C LYS A 230 -5.91 -6.38 14.85
N ASP A 231 -7.14 -6.76 15.14
CA ASP A 231 -7.58 -7.09 16.49
C ASP A 231 -7.09 -8.50 16.88
N LEU A 232 -7.20 -9.46 15.95
CA LEU A 232 -6.65 -10.81 16.11
C LEU A 232 -5.13 -10.77 16.37
N ALA A 233 -4.40 -9.92 15.66
CA ALA A 233 -2.95 -9.72 15.82
C ALA A 233 -2.54 -9.20 17.21
N THR A 234 -3.49 -8.68 17.99
CA THR A 234 -3.26 -8.12 19.33
C THR A 234 -3.88 -8.95 20.44
N LEU A 235 -4.41 -10.14 20.13
CA LEU A 235 -4.94 -11.03 21.16
C LEU A 235 -3.85 -11.44 22.14
N ASP A 236 -4.09 -11.17 23.41
CA ASP A 236 -3.29 -11.64 24.53
C ASP A 236 -4.00 -12.76 25.29
N GLU A 237 -3.27 -13.39 26.20
CA GLU A 237 -3.74 -14.54 26.98
C GLU A 237 -5.09 -14.28 27.69
N PRO A 238 -5.29 -13.15 28.42
CA PRO A 238 -6.55 -12.87 29.07
C PRO A 238 -7.70 -12.67 28.08
N SER A 239 -7.46 -12.00 26.94
CA SER A 239 -8.47 -11.82 25.90
C SER A 239 -8.92 -13.17 25.34
N MET A 240 -7.98 -14.10 25.11
CA MET A 240 -8.30 -15.44 24.61
C MET A 240 -9.19 -16.20 25.60
N GLU A 241 -8.90 -16.14 26.90
CA GLU A 241 -9.72 -16.79 27.93
C GLU A 241 -11.15 -16.26 27.93
N VAL A 242 -11.33 -14.94 27.80
CA VAL A 242 -12.66 -14.34 27.70
C VAL A 242 -13.38 -14.80 26.42
N ILE A 243 -12.69 -14.84 25.28
CA ILE A 243 -13.28 -15.31 24.01
C ILE A 243 -13.77 -16.76 24.15
N LEU A 244 -12.95 -17.62 24.76
CA LEU A 244 -13.23 -19.04 24.97
C LEU A 244 -14.46 -19.32 25.84
N GLN A 245 -14.85 -18.40 26.73
CA GLN A 245 -16.09 -18.53 27.52
C GLN A 245 -17.34 -18.59 26.62
N GLY A 246 -17.29 -18.03 25.41
CA GLY A 246 -18.41 -18.05 24.45
C GLY A 246 -18.58 -19.39 23.72
N PHE A 247 -17.60 -20.29 23.78
CA PHE A 247 -17.58 -21.52 22.99
C PHE A 247 -18.79 -22.42 23.25
N GLU A 248 -19.15 -22.67 24.52
CA GLU A 248 -20.24 -23.60 24.84
C GLU A 248 -21.58 -23.13 24.29
N GLN A 249 -21.78 -21.81 24.28
CA GLN A 249 -22.99 -21.15 23.80
C GLN A 249 -22.93 -20.85 22.30
N ASN A 250 -21.85 -21.26 21.60
CA ASN A 250 -21.58 -20.93 20.20
C ASN A 250 -21.63 -19.41 19.92
N LEU A 251 -21.25 -18.63 20.93
CA LEU A 251 -21.20 -17.18 20.91
C LEU A 251 -19.74 -16.74 20.69
N VAL A 252 -19.55 -15.71 19.86
CA VAL A 252 -18.25 -15.07 19.66
C VAL A 252 -18.38 -13.65 20.18
N PHE A 253 -17.62 -13.32 21.21
CA PHE A 253 -17.55 -11.95 21.72
C PHE A 253 -16.77 -11.08 20.72
N SER A 254 -17.25 -9.86 20.47
CA SER A 254 -16.51 -8.86 19.70
C SER A 254 -15.32 -8.31 20.51
N SER A 255 -14.35 -7.71 19.82
CA SER A 255 -13.19 -7.05 20.45
C SER A 255 -13.60 -6.04 21.54
N ALA A 256 -14.66 -5.27 21.33
CA ALA A 256 -15.19 -4.34 22.33
C ALA A 256 -15.76 -5.05 23.57
N GLN A 257 -16.50 -6.15 23.37
CA GLN A 257 -17.07 -6.93 24.48
C GLN A 257 -15.99 -7.63 25.30
N VAL A 258 -14.92 -8.11 24.66
CA VAL A 258 -13.77 -8.70 25.34
C VAL A 258 -13.07 -7.65 26.20
N LYS A 259 -12.78 -6.46 25.64
CA LYS A 259 -12.17 -5.35 26.39
C LYS A 259 -13.03 -4.93 27.58
N ALA A 260 -14.33 -4.78 27.40
CA ALA A 260 -15.25 -4.43 28.49
C ALA A 260 -15.27 -5.48 29.61
N LYS A 261 -15.27 -6.78 29.25
CA LYS A 261 -15.18 -7.88 30.22
C LYS A 261 -13.84 -7.86 30.97
N LEU A 262 -12.73 -7.60 30.30
CA LEU A 262 -11.41 -7.52 30.94
C LEU A 262 -11.32 -6.37 31.95
N VAL A 263 -11.85 -5.19 31.62
CA VAL A 263 -11.92 -4.05 32.55
C VAL A 263 -12.75 -4.42 33.78
N SER A 264 -13.92 -5.06 33.59
CA SER A 264 -14.76 -5.49 34.72
C SER A 264 -14.14 -6.57 35.61
N LEU A 265 -13.18 -7.35 35.09
CA LEU A 265 -12.43 -8.36 35.85
C LEU A 265 -11.26 -7.74 36.60
N GLN A 266 -10.65 -6.66 36.09
CA GLN A 266 -9.59 -5.92 36.76
C GLN A 266 -10.12 -5.12 37.97
N ASP A 267 -11.33 -4.57 37.87
CA ASP A 267 -11.99 -3.85 38.97
C ASP A 267 -12.38 -4.76 40.16
N GLN A 268 -12.37 -6.08 39.99
CA GLN A 268 -12.70 -7.03 41.06
C GLN A 268 -11.48 -7.50 41.88
N VAL A 269 -10.24 -7.07 41.55
CA VAL A 269 -9.01 -7.64 42.13
C VAL A 269 -8.15 -6.65 42.96
N ALA A 270 -8.55 -5.38 43.15
CA ALA A 270 -7.76 -4.46 43.99
C ALA A 270 -8.37 -4.21 45.39
N PRO A 271 -7.68 -4.55 46.51
CA PRO A 271 -7.97 -4.01 47.83
C PRO A 271 -7.18 -2.70 48.09
N THR A 272 -7.89 -1.71 48.63
CA THR A 272 -7.42 -0.60 49.50
C THR A 272 -6.09 0.10 49.18
N ALA A 273 -6.14 1.32 48.64
CA ALA A 273 -5.67 2.55 49.30
C ALA A 273 -5.69 3.79 48.38
N ALA A 274 -6.09 4.91 48.99
CA ALA A 274 -5.78 6.31 48.66
C ALA A 274 -6.66 7.08 47.64
N SER A 275 -7.29 8.11 48.23
CA SER A 275 -7.54 9.46 47.70
C SER A 275 -8.55 9.67 46.58
N ALA A 276 -9.79 9.83 47.03
CA ALA A 276 -10.60 11.05 46.85
C ALA A 276 -10.30 11.93 45.62
N VAL A 277 -11.13 11.77 44.59
CA VAL A 277 -11.83 12.90 43.95
C VAL A 277 -13.25 12.43 43.64
N THR A 278 -14.22 12.99 44.35
CA THR A 278 -15.66 12.83 44.09
C THR A 278 -16.01 13.47 42.74
N PRO A 279 -16.69 12.79 41.82
CA PRO A 279 -17.51 13.48 40.84
C PRO A 279 -18.81 13.87 41.53
N VAL A 280 -19.18 15.13 41.33
CA VAL A 280 -20.47 15.71 41.70
C VAL A 280 -21.58 14.86 41.06
N ALA A 281 -22.58 14.50 41.86
CA ALA A 281 -23.78 13.85 41.36
C ALA A 281 -24.62 14.86 40.57
N ASP A 282 -24.75 14.66 39.26
CA ASP A 282 -25.84 15.27 38.50
C ASP A 282 -27.08 14.38 38.63
N HIS A 283 -28.10 14.94 39.27
CA HIS A 283 -29.49 14.56 39.05
C HIS A 283 -29.83 14.86 37.59
N ASP A 284 -29.83 13.82 36.75
CA ASP A 284 -30.99 13.46 35.92
C ASP A 284 -30.60 12.27 35.03
N GLY A 285 -31.45 11.24 35.05
CA GLY A 285 -31.25 10.02 34.30
C GLY A 285 -31.32 10.24 32.79
N ALA A 286 -30.16 10.16 32.12
CA ALA A 286 -30.07 9.86 30.70
C ALA A 286 -28.79 9.05 30.45
N ILE A 287 -28.95 7.83 29.94
CA ILE A 287 -27.84 7.05 29.39
C ILE A 287 -27.36 7.80 28.14
N VAL A 288 -26.25 8.53 28.23
CA VAL A 288 -25.63 9.16 27.06
C VAL A 288 -24.92 8.07 26.28
N HIS A 289 -25.55 7.56 25.22
CA HIS A 289 -24.83 6.85 24.17
C HIS A 289 -23.74 7.81 23.64
N GLN A 290 -22.45 7.52 23.87
CA GLN A 290 -21.40 8.21 23.11
C GLN A 290 -21.56 7.79 21.65
N GLU A 291 -22.26 8.62 20.88
CA GLU A 291 -22.35 8.44 19.43
C GLU A 291 -20.94 8.39 18.86
N LYS A 292 -20.68 7.34 18.07
CA LYS A 292 -19.37 7.08 17.46
C LYS A 292 -19.07 8.23 16.50
N ARG A 293 -18.27 9.20 16.93
CA ARG A 293 -17.88 10.34 16.09
C ARG A 293 -17.11 9.85 14.86
N GLY A 294 -17.52 10.33 13.68
CA GLY A 294 -16.87 9.99 12.42
C GLY A 294 -15.47 10.58 12.32
N ARG A 295 -14.69 10.08 11.36
CA ARG A 295 -13.28 10.44 11.18
C ARG A 295 -13.09 11.14 9.84
N LEU A 296 -12.40 12.28 9.84
CA LEU A 296 -12.08 13.03 8.63
C LEU A 296 -10.62 12.79 8.20
N VAL A 297 -10.43 12.54 6.91
CA VAL A 297 -9.12 12.45 6.27
C VAL A 297 -9.09 13.36 5.04
N LEU A 298 -8.23 14.37 5.04
CA LEU A 298 -7.96 15.21 3.85
C LEU A 298 -6.85 14.54 3.04
N VAL A 299 -7.11 14.25 1.77
CA VAL A 299 -6.20 13.48 0.91
C VAL A 299 -5.89 14.26 -0.35
N GLY A 300 -4.61 14.41 -0.66
CA GLY A 300 -4.15 14.88 -1.97
C GLY A 300 -4.18 13.75 -3.01
N ALA A 301 -4.92 13.97 -4.10
CA ALA A 301 -5.08 13.02 -5.21
C ALA A 301 -3.89 13.00 -6.17
N GLY A 302 -2.99 14.00 -6.11
CA GLY A 302 -1.96 14.16 -7.12
C GLY A 302 -2.46 14.94 -8.35
N PRO A 303 -1.65 15.03 -9.42
CA PRO A 303 -1.96 15.87 -10.59
C PRO A 303 -3.02 15.28 -11.53
N GLY A 304 -3.28 13.97 -11.46
CA GLY A 304 -4.29 13.29 -12.26
C GLY A 304 -4.07 11.78 -12.33
N ASP A 305 -2.86 11.36 -12.72
CA ASP A 305 -2.47 9.95 -12.83
C ASP A 305 -2.70 9.18 -11.50
N PRO A 306 -3.50 8.09 -11.50
CA PRO A 306 -3.66 7.23 -10.34
C PRO A 306 -2.34 6.64 -9.81
N GLU A 307 -1.34 6.42 -10.65
CA GLU A 307 -0.03 5.92 -10.21
C GLU A 307 0.78 6.95 -9.42
N LEU A 308 0.37 8.23 -9.46
CA LEU A 308 0.97 9.33 -8.69
C LEU A 308 0.28 9.55 -7.33
N LEU A 309 -0.73 8.75 -6.98
CA LEU A 309 -1.26 8.69 -5.61
C LEU A 309 -0.21 8.16 -4.64
N THR A 310 -0.14 8.76 -3.45
CA THR A 310 0.67 8.17 -2.39
C THR A 310 0.03 6.85 -1.93
N ARG A 311 0.84 5.86 -1.53
CA ARG A 311 0.33 4.59 -0.98
C ARG A 311 -0.66 4.80 0.19
N LYS A 312 -0.44 5.85 0.98
CA LYS A 312 -1.32 6.20 2.11
C LYS A 312 -2.66 6.77 1.64
N ALA A 313 -2.66 7.59 0.59
CA ALA A 313 -3.88 8.12 -0.03
C ALA A 313 -4.75 6.98 -0.60
N ALA A 314 -4.15 6.07 -1.38
CA ALA A 314 -4.84 4.92 -1.96
C ALA A 314 -5.51 4.05 -0.89
N ARG A 315 -4.78 3.68 0.18
CA ARG A 315 -5.37 2.91 1.30
C ARG A 315 -6.55 3.63 1.96
N ARG A 316 -6.47 4.95 2.17
CA ARG A 316 -7.57 5.70 2.77
C ARG A 316 -8.79 5.79 1.87
N LEU A 317 -8.61 5.86 0.56
CA LEU A 317 -9.72 5.79 -0.39
C LEU A 317 -10.43 4.43 -0.34
N GLU A 318 -9.68 3.34 -0.22
CA GLU A 318 -10.25 1.99 -0.09
C GLU A 318 -10.98 1.76 1.24
N GLU A 319 -10.50 2.36 2.33
CA GLU A 319 -11.07 2.26 3.68
C GLU A 319 -12.26 3.21 3.93
N ALA A 320 -12.50 4.18 3.05
CA ALA A 320 -13.49 5.23 3.27
C ALA A 320 -14.92 4.71 3.15
N ASP A 321 -15.78 5.13 4.07
CA ASP A 321 -17.24 4.94 3.98
C ASP A 321 -17.87 5.97 3.03
N LEU A 322 -17.28 7.19 2.98
CA LEU A 322 -17.69 8.29 2.11
C LEU A 322 -16.44 9.01 1.57
N VAL A 323 -16.38 9.18 0.25
CA VAL A 323 -15.39 10.02 -0.45
C VAL A 323 -16.09 11.26 -0.99
N VAL A 324 -15.63 12.43 -0.57
CA VAL A 324 -16.08 13.74 -1.07
C VAL A 324 -14.96 14.34 -1.92
N ALA A 325 -15.22 14.48 -3.22
CA ALA A 325 -14.21 14.83 -4.21
C ALA A 325 -14.54 16.13 -4.96
N ASP A 326 -13.49 16.89 -5.30
CA ASP A 326 -13.59 17.95 -6.29
C ASP A 326 -13.85 17.37 -7.69
N ARG A 327 -14.42 18.18 -8.57
CA ARG A 327 -14.74 17.76 -9.95
C ARG A 327 -13.49 17.50 -10.81
N LEU A 328 -12.35 18.08 -10.46
CA LEU A 328 -11.11 17.97 -11.23
C LEU A 328 -10.41 16.62 -11.06
N ILE A 329 -10.86 15.79 -10.13
CA ILE A 329 -10.25 14.48 -9.88
C ILE A 329 -10.70 13.49 -10.97
N PRO A 330 -9.77 12.81 -11.65
CA PRO A 330 -10.10 11.83 -12.69
C PRO A 330 -10.91 10.64 -12.16
N SER A 331 -11.71 10.03 -13.03
CA SER A 331 -12.55 8.87 -12.70
C SER A 331 -11.75 7.70 -12.18
N GLU A 332 -10.57 7.46 -12.74
CA GLU A 332 -9.69 6.34 -12.41
C GLU A 332 -9.20 6.41 -10.96
N VAL A 333 -9.01 7.62 -10.42
CA VAL A 333 -8.70 7.83 -9.00
C VAL A 333 -9.92 7.56 -8.13
N LEU A 334 -11.11 7.97 -8.57
CA LEU A 334 -12.36 7.78 -7.83
C LEU A 334 -12.79 6.30 -7.78
N GLU A 335 -12.44 5.51 -8.80
CA GLU A 335 -12.71 4.08 -8.88
C GLU A 335 -11.98 3.25 -7.80
N LEU A 336 -10.93 3.80 -7.19
CA LEU A 336 -10.26 3.19 -6.03
C LEU A 336 -11.13 3.24 -4.76
N ALA A 337 -12.12 4.13 -4.70
CA ALA A 337 -13.01 4.25 -3.56
C ALA A 337 -13.99 3.07 -3.50
N ARG A 338 -14.10 2.44 -2.33
CA ARG A 338 -15.08 1.36 -2.09
C ARG A 338 -16.40 1.86 -1.49
N GLY A 339 -16.38 3.01 -0.83
CA GLY A 339 -17.54 3.64 -0.20
C GLY A 339 -18.37 4.50 -1.14
N GLU A 340 -19.31 5.25 -0.56
CA GLU A 340 -20.12 6.23 -1.28
C GLU A 340 -19.22 7.34 -1.85
N VAL A 341 -19.39 7.74 -3.11
CA VAL A 341 -18.63 8.83 -3.72
C VAL A 341 -19.56 10.01 -4.05
N ARG A 342 -19.24 11.19 -3.53
CA ARG A 342 -19.92 12.46 -3.83
C ARG A 342 -18.95 13.42 -4.50
N ILE A 343 -19.31 13.89 -5.70
CA ILE A 343 -18.46 14.75 -6.53
C ILE A 343 -19.07 16.15 -6.62
N ALA A 344 -18.23 17.18 -6.55
CA ALA A 344 -18.66 18.57 -6.71
C ALA A 344 -19.48 18.79 -8.00
N PRO A 345 -20.60 19.54 -7.95
CA PRO A 345 -21.42 19.81 -9.12
C PRO A 345 -20.71 20.67 -10.16
N LYS A 346 -21.10 20.54 -11.44
CA LYS A 346 -20.55 21.35 -12.54
C LYS A 346 -20.98 22.82 -12.36
N LYS A 347 -20.01 23.74 -12.34
CA LYS A 347 -20.28 25.18 -12.38
C LYS A 347 -21.02 25.52 -13.69
N ARG A 348 -22.29 25.93 -13.60
CA ARG A 348 -23.02 26.50 -14.75
C ARG A 348 -22.50 27.91 -15.00
N VAL A 349 -21.86 28.14 -16.14
CA VAL A 349 -21.53 29.49 -16.62
C VAL A 349 -22.77 30.03 -17.30
N ILE A 350 -23.47 30.96 -16.65
CA ILE A 350 -24.46 31.78 -17.34
C ILE A 350 -23.64 32.86 -18.07
N LEU A 351 -23.51 32.73 -19.39
CA LEU A 351 -22.97 33.81 -20.20
C LEU A 351 -23.94 35.00 -20.11
N PRO A 352 -23.47 36.25 -19.96
CA PRO A 352 -24.35 37.41 -19.99
C PRO A 352 -25.07 37.42 -21.34
N VAL A 353 -26.39 37.41 -21.32
CA VAL A 353 -27.19 37.67 -22.53
C VAL A 353 -26.94 39.14 -22.88
N GLU A 354 -26.26 39.39 -23.99
CA GLU A 354 -26.17 40.72 -24.58
C GLU A 354 -27.60 41.25 -24.76
N GLN A 355 -27.86 42.43 -24.18
CA GLN A 355 -29.11 43.14 -24.37
C GLN A 355 -29.21 43.57 -25.85
N VAL A 356 -29.82 42.72 -26.67
CA VAL A 356 -30.32 43.13 -27.98
C VAL A 356 -31.57 43.97 -27.72
N SER A 357 -31.42 45.27 -27.97
CA SER A 357 -32.51 46.22 -28.08
C SER A 357 -33.42 45.83 -29.25
N ASP A 358 -34.70 45.58 -28.99
CA ASP A 358 -35.72 45.78 -30.02
C ASP A 358 -37.08 46.19 -29.45
N GLN A 359 -37.79 47.00 -30.24
CA GLN A 359 -38.90 47.87 -29.85
C GLN A 359 -40.30 47.22 -30.08
N SER A 360 -41.18 47.35 -29.07
CA SER A 360 -42.67 47.47 -29.14
C SER A 360 -43.54 46.28 -29.64
N PRO A 361 -44.90 46.29 -29.47
CA PRO A 361 -45.66 46.42 -28.21
C PRO A 361 -46.78 45.35 -28.04
N ALA A 362 -47.28 45.22 -26.80
CA ALA A 362 -48.60 44.69 -26.39
C ALA A 362 -48.97 43.20 -26.62
N SER A 363 -49.13 42.45 -25.54
CA SER A 363 -50.42 41.90 -25.08
C SER A 363 -50.20 41.09 -23.79
N GLY A 364 -51.13 41.20 -22.84
CA GLY A 364 -50.97 40.65 -21.50
C GLY A 364 -51.27 39.16 -21.42
N THR A 365 -50.47 38.47 -20.61
CA THR A 365 -50.88 37.41 -19.69
C THR A 365 -49.74 37.23 -18.69
N THR A 366 -50.05 37.32 -17.41
CA THR A 366 -49.16 36.89 -16.32
C THR A 366 -48.82 35.41 -16.48
N PRO A 367 -47.55 35.03 -16.23
CA PRO A 367 -47.35 33.88 -15.37
C PRO A 367 -46.35 34.18 -14.25
N THR A 368 -46.77 33.78 -13.06
CA THR A 368 -45.98 33.31 -11.91
C THR A 368 -44.46 33.34 -12.04
N SER A 369 -43.87 34.05 -11.08
CA SER A 369 -42.49 34.07 -10.61
C SER A 369 -41.65 32.84 -11.00
N PRO A 370 -40.48 33.00 -11.64
CA PRO A 370 -39.43 32.01 -11.57
C PRO A 370 -38.82 32.08 -10.17
N THR A 371 -38.81 30.95 -9.48
CA THR A 371 -38.01 30.71 -8.27
C THR A 371 -36.56 31.14 -8.51
N ASP A 372 -35.99 31.87 -7.55
CA ASP A 372 -34.58 32.29 -7.51
C ASP A 372 -33.62 31.09 -7.64
N GLU A 373 -33.28 30.68 -8.86
CA GLU A 373 -32.14 29.79 -9.11
C GLU A 373 -30.84 30.59 -8.92
N LYS A 374 -30.30 30.59 -7.69
CA LYS A 374 -29.01 31.23 -7.38
C LYS A 374 -27.88 30.62 -8.21
N ALA A 375 -27.09 31.48 -8.88
CA ALA A 375 -25.89 31.07 -9.59
C ALA A 375 -24.90 30.34 -8.66
N ILE A 376 -24.36 29.20 -9.13
CA ILE A 376 -23.40 28.38 -8.36
C ILE A 376 -22.01 29.06 -8.40
N THR A 377 -21.60 29.66 -7.29
CA THR A 377 -20.25 30.23 -7.10
C THR A 377 -19.28 29.20 -6.52
N SER A 378 -17.98 29.49 -6.53
CA SER A 378 -16.95 28.62 -5.93
C SER A 378 -17.10 28.46 -4.42
N ASP A 379 -17.58 29.50 -3.74
CA ASP A 379 -17.82 29.45 -2.30
C ASP A 379 -19.04 28.57 -1.97
N ASN A 380 -20.11 28.66 -2.77
CA ASN A 380 -21.28 27.78 -2.61
C ASN A 380 -20.93 26.29 -2.83
N ILE A 381 -19.99 25.98 -3.73
CA ILE A 381 -19.50 24.59 -3.92
C ILE A 381 -18.70 24.13 -2.70
N GLN A 382 -17.82 24.98 -2.18
CA GLN A 382 -17.02 24.65 -1.00
C GLN A 382 -17.91 24.37 0.22
N ASP A 383 -18.94 25.19 0.44
CA ASP A 383 -19.90 25.00 1.52
C ASP A 383 -20.67 23.68 1.37
N GLN A 384 -21.03 23.31 0.14
CA GLN A 384 -21.68 22.04 -0.15
C GLN A 384 -20.78 20.83 0.16
N LEU A 385 -19.50 20.88 -0.24
CA LEU A 385 -18.52 19.83 0.04
C LEU A 385 -18.30 19.69 1.56
N ASN A 386 -18.17 20.82 2.26
CA ASN A 386 -18.06 20.87 3.71
C ASN A 386 -19.29 20.27 4.40
N ALA A 387 -20.49 20.57 3.90
CA ALA A 387 -21.75 20.03 4.42
C ALA A 387 -21.85 18.51 4.24
N TRP A 388 -21.48 17.97 3.07
CA TRP A 388 -21.46 16.52 2.86
C TRP A 388 -20.46 15.79 3.74
N CYS A 389 -19.27 16.37 3.93
CA CYS A 389 -18.30 15.84 4.88
C CYS A 389 -18.87 15.84 6.30
N LEU A 390 -19.46 16.96 6.74
CA LEU A 390 -20.02 17.09 8.08
C LEU A 390 -21.16 16.09 8.32
N GLU A 391 -22.06 15.91 7.36
CA GLU A 391 -23.13 14.90 7.39
C GLU A 391 -22.55 13.48 7.59
N GLY A 392 -21.54 13.11 6.82
CA GLY A 392 -20.87 11.81 6.97
C GLY A 392 -20.22 11.64 8.34
N LEU A 393 -19.53 12.68 8.83
CA LEU A 393 -18.87 12.65 10.12
C LEU A 393 -19.87 12.55 11.29
N GLN A 394 -21.00 13.25 11.20
CA GLN A 394 -22.09 13.17 12.18
C GLN A 394 -22.76 11.79 12.15
N ALA A 395 -22.81 11.14 11.00
CA ALA A 395 -23.26 9.75 10.86
C ALA A 395 -22.23 8.69 11.31
N GLY A 396 -21.09 9.11 11.86
CA GLY A 396 -20.05 8.19 12.35
C GLY A 396 -19.20 7.53 11.25
N LYS A 397 -19.26 8.04 10.01
CA LYS A 397 -18.50 7.51 8.86
C LYS A 397 -17.03 7.92 8.90
N THR A 398 -16.19 7.11 8.26
CA THR A 398 -14.85 7.50 7.81
C THR A 398 -14.99 8.27 6.50
N VAL A 399 -14.78 9.58 6.57
CA VAL A 399 -14.92 10.51 5.45
C VAL A 399 -13.55 10.88 4.90
N VAL A 400 -13.33 10.60 3.61
CA VAL A 400 -12.18 11.10 2.85
C VAL A 400 -12.60 12.32 2.04
N ARG A 401 -11.98 13.47 2.34
CA ARG A 401 -12.04 14.66 1.50
C ARG A 401 -10.89 14.62 0.51
N LEU A 402 -11.16 14.17 -0.71
CA LEU A 402 -10.17 14.00 -1.76
C LEU A 402 -10.02 15.30 -2.57
N LYS A 403 -8.81 15.84 -2.66
CA LYS A 403 -8.49 17.14 -3.26
C LYS A 403 -7.47 17.00 -4.37
N GLN A 404 -7.64 17.74 -5.47
CA GLN A 404 -6.65 17.72 -6.56
C GLN A 404 -5.29 18.24 -6.08
N GLY A 405 -4.20 17.60 -6.53
CA GLY A 405 -2.85 17.98 -6.16
C GLY A 405 -2.56 17.72 -4.68
N ASP A 406 -2.11 18.76 -3.98
CA ASP A 406 -1.83 18.74 -2.55
C ASP A 406 -2.89 19.55 -1.76
N PRO A 407 -3.37 19.08 -0.59
CA PRO A 407 -4.39 19.79 0.18
C PRO A 407 -4.02 21.21 0.59
N PHE A 408 -2.73 21.50 0.81
CA PHE A 408 -2.23 22.75 1.37
C PHE A 408 -1.51 23.65 0.38
N ILE A 409 -1.18 23.17 -0.83
CA ILE A 409 -0.68 24.01 -1.92
C ILE A 409 -1.86 24.47 -2.78
N PHE A 410 -2.39 25.66 -2.49
CA PHE A 410 -3.56 26.26 -3.16
C PHE A 410 -4.84 25.40 -3.19
N GLY A 411 -4.91 24.35 -2.36
CA GLY A 411 -6.06 23.46 -2.24
C GLY A 411 -7.14 23.92 -1.25
N ARG A 412 -6.93 25.02 -0.50
CA ARG A 412 -7.82 25.49 0.58
C ARG A 412 -8.01 24.50 1.75
N GLY A 413 -7.14 23.49 1.92
CA GLY A 413 -7.29 22.50 3.00
C GLY A 413 -7.26 23.11 4.41
N ALA A 414 -6.51 24.21 4.62
CA ALA A 414 -6.51 24.90 5.92
C ALA A 414 -7.87 25.54 6.26
N GLU A 415 -8.59 26.06 5.26
CA GLU A 415 -9.94 26.60 5.46
C GLU A 415 -10.93 25.49 5.85
N GLU A 416 -10.81 24.32 5.22
CA GLU A 416 -11.62 23.14 5.54
C GLU A 416 -11.34 22.67 6.98
N ILE A 417 -10.08 22.60 7.42
CA ILE A 417 -9.73 22.25 8.81
C ILE A 417 -10.36 23.24 9.79
N LEU A 418 -10.22 24.55 9.57
CA LEU A 418 -10.82 25.57 10.42
C LEU A 418 -12.36 25.45 10.45
N PHE A 419 -12.97 25.07 9.33
CA PHE A 419 -14.41 24.80 9.26
C PHE A 419 -14.78 23.63 10.17
N PHE A 420 -14.11 22.47 10.09
CA PHE A 420 -14.45 21.30 10.90
C PHE A 420 -14.12 21.49 12.39
N GLN A 421 -13.07 22.26 12.71
CA GLN A 421 -12.78 22.68 14.09
C GLN A 421 -13.94 23.45 14.72
N LYS A 422 -14.55 24.40 13.99
CA LYS A 422 -15.74 25.13 14.46
C LYS A 422 -16.95 24.23 14.69
N HIS A 423 -16.99 23.05 14.05
CA HIS A 423 -18.04 22.05 14.22
C HIS A 423 -17.63 20.92 15.18
N GLY A 424 -16.55 21.13 15.95
CA GLY A 424 -16.15 20.27 17.07
C GLY A 424 -15.20 19.12 16.70
N PHE A 425 -14.59 19.11 15.51
CA PHE A 425 -13.55 18.15 15.13
C PHE A 425 -12.17 18.79 15.29
N ASP A 426 -11.40 18.35 16.28
CA ASP A 426 -10.10 18.96 16.58
C ASP A 426 -9.11 18.74 15.43
N ALA A 427 -8.26 19.72 15.14
CA ALA A 427 -7.29 19.61 14.04
C ALA A 427 -6.30 18.45 14.25
N SER A 428 -6.02 18.06 15.50
CA SER A 428 -5.20 16.88 15.81
C SER A 428 -5.86 15.56 15.44
N GLU A 429 -7.18 15.53 15.24
CA GLU A 429 -7.95 14.35 14.86
C GLU A 429 -8.15 14.24 13.34
N ILE A 430 -7.96 15.35 12.62
CA ILE A 430 -8.05 15.40 11.16
C ILE A 430 -6.72 14.94 10.56
N GLU A 431 -6.74 13.79 9.90
CA GLU A 431 -5.56 13.26 9.21
C GLU A 431 -5.40 13.97 7.85
N VAL A 432 -4.25 14.60 7.62
CA VAL A 432 -3.90 15.19 6.32
C VAL A 432 -2.85 14.32 5.64
N ILE A 433 -3.13 13.90 4.40
CA ILE A 433 -2.22 13.13 3.56
C ILE A 433 -1.79 14.01 2.39
N PRO A 434 -0.47 14.27 2.26
CA PRO A 434 0.02 15.09 1.17
C PRO A 434 -0.18 14.40 -0.19
N GLY A 435 -0.31 15.21 -1.22
CA GLY A 435 -0.37 14.76 -2.61
C GLY A 435 0.74 15.38 -3.44
N ILE A 436 1.00 14.81 -4.61
CA ILE A 436 1.95 15.41 -5.55
C ILE A 436 1.29 16.66 -6.17
N SER A 437 1.77 17.84 -5.82
CA SER A 437 1.24 19.10 -6.36
C SER A 437 1.56 19.25 -7.84
N SER A 438 0.60 19.73 -8.63
CA SER A 438 0.81 20.09 -10.04
C SER A 438 1.91 21.14 -10.22
N ALA A 439 2.16 21.97 -9.20
CA ALA A 439 3.26 22.92 -9.23
C ALA A 439 4.64 22.25 -9.34
N LEU A 440 4.77 21.00 -8.87
CA LEU A 440 6.01 20.23 -8.90
C LEU A 440 6.03 19.22 -10.04
N SER A 441 4.89 18.61 -10.34
CA SER A 441 4.82 17.55 -11.33
C SER A 441 4.59 18.04 -12.75
N ALA A 442 3.86 19.12 -12.98
CA ALA A 442 3.62 19.63 -14.33
C ALA A 442 4.91 20.01 -15.09
N PRO A 443 5.91 20.67 -14.48
CA PRO A 443 7.20 20.89 -15.14
C PRO A 443 7.87 19.60 -15.65
N LEU A 444 7.70 18.47 -14.95
CA LEU A 444 8.29 17.19 -15.35
C LEU A 444 7.72 16.66 -16.67
N ALA A 445 6.43 16.89 -16.94
CA ALA A 445 5.81 16.54 -18.21
C ALA A 445 6.47 17.26 -19.41
N ALA A 446 6.92 18.49 -19.18
CA ALA A 446 7.68 19.27 -20.15
C ALA A 446 9.19 18.99 -20.13
N ASN A 447 9.67 18.04 -19.31
CA ASN A 447 11.10 17.83 -19.02
C ASN A 447 11.83 19.10 -18.53
N VAL A 448 11.11 19.97 -17.81
CA VAL A 448 11.66 21.20 -17.23
C VAL A 448 11.90 20.98 -15.74
N PRO A 449 13.17 20.86 -15.30
CA PRO A 449 13.47 20.79 -13.87
C PRO A 449 13.27 22.16 -13.23
N LEU A 450 12.61 22.21 -12.08
CA LEU A 450 12.37 23.47 -11.37
C LEU A 450 13.65 24.10 -10.80
N THR A 451 14.68 23.29 -10.55
CA THR A 451 16.01 23.75 -10.14
C THR A 451 17.06 23.07 -11.00
N HIS A 452 18.11 23.81 -11.31
CA HIS A 452 19.24 23.30 -12.08
C HIS A 452 20.50 24.05 -11.68
N ARG A 453 21.57 23.32 -11.35
CA ARG A 453 22.82 23.91 -10.87
C ARG A 453 23.37 24.89 -11.91
N GLY A 454 23.60 26.13 -11.49
CA GLY A 454 24.10 27.19 -12.38
C GLY A 454 23.02 27.90 -13.21
N SER A 455 21.75 27.48 -13.10
CA SER A 455 20.62 28.11 -13.80
C SER A 455 19.55 28.59 -12.83
N SER A 456 19.03 27.73 -11.95
CA SER A 456 18.05 28.11 -10.93
C SER A 456 18.30 27.41 -9.60
N ASP A 457 18.35 28.21 -8.52
CA ASP A 457 18.49 27.77 -7.12
C ASP A 457 17.27 28.12 -6.25
N GLN A 458 16.25 28.76 -6.84
CA GLN A 458 15.02 29.16 -6.15
C GLN A 458 13.78 28.83 -6.98
N VAL A 459 12.74 28.30 -6.31
CA VAL A 459 11.42 28.06 -6.88
C VAL A 459 10.39 28.88 -6.12
N VAL A 460 9.53 29.61 -6.85
CA VAL A 460 8.36 30.30 -6.27
C VAL A 460 7.10 29.72 -6.89
N ILE A 461 6.17 29.24 -6.06
CA ILE A 461 4.85 28.80 -6.50
C ILE A 461 3.85 29.90 -6.15
N THR A 462 3.13 30.39 -7.15
CA THR A 462 2.13 31.45 -6.99
C THR A 462 0.82 31.08 -7.71
N THR A 463 -0.21 31.91 -7.51
CA THR A 463 -1.52 31.77 -8.15
C THR A 463 -1.83 33.02 -8.97
N ALA A 464 -2.55 32.87 -10.07
CA ALA A 464 -3.14 34.02 -10.76
C ALA A 464 -4.53 34.41 -10.20
N GLN A 465 -5.04 33.66 -9.23
CA GLN A 465 -6.38 33.85 -8.69
C GLN A 465 -6.35 34.05 -7.17
N ALA A 466 -6.55 35.31 -6.75
CA ALA A 466 -6.83 35.66 -5.35
C ALA A 466 -8.33 35.58 -5.03
N LYS A 467 -8.68 35.80 -3.76
CA LYS A 467 -10.06 35.99 -3.31
C LYS A 467 -10.73 37.11 -4.12
N GLY A 468 -11.92 36.85 -4.64
CA GLY A 468 -12.63 37.79 -5.54
C GLY A 468 -12.22 37.71 -7.01
N GLY A 469 -11.34 36.77 -7.38
CA GLY A 469 -10.99 36.52 -8.78
C GLY A 469 -10.02 37.53 -9.38
N VAL A 470 -9.36 38.36 -8.57
CA VAL A 470 -8.33 39.34 -9.00
C VAL A 470 -6.92 38.74 -9.02
N LEU A 471 -6.03 39.35 -9.81
CA LEU A 471 -4.62 38.92 -9.87
C LEU A 471 -3.91 39.34 -8.56
N PRO A 472 -3.15 38.47 -7.89
CA PRO A 472 -2.44 38.86 -6.68
C PRO A 472 -1.38 39.94 -6.93
N ASP A 473 -1.15 40.80 -5.95
CA ASP A 473 -0.15 41.87 -6.06
C ASP A 473 1.29 41.42 -5.74
N ASN A 474 1.47 40.18 -5.27
CA ASN A 474 2.71 39.66 -4.71
C ASN A 474 3.53 38.79 -5.69
N PHE A 475 3.40 39.01 -7.00
CA PHE A 475 4.34 38.41 -7.96
C PHE A 475 5.77 38.87 -7.67
N PRO A 476 6.77 37.98 -7.76
CA PRO A 476 8.15 38.34 -7.44
C PRO A 476 8.77 39.20 -8.54
N GLU A 477 9.69 40.09 -8.16
CA GLU A 477 10.58 40.78 -9.11
C GLU A 477 11.39 39.75 -9.92
N TYR A 478 11.83 40.14 -11.12
CA TYR A 478 12.65 39.28 -11.96
C TYR A 478 13.98 38.92 -11.29
N ASP A 479 14.31 37.64 -11.32
CA ASP A 479 15.60 37.09 -10.94
C ASP A 479 15.94 35.94 -11.90
N ALA A 480 17.06 36.04 -12.61
CA ALA A 480 17.48 35.03 -13.58
C ALA A 480 17.75 33.66 -12.96
N LYS A 481 17.87 33.56 -11.62
CA LYS A 481 18.07 32.31 -10.88
C LYS A 481 16.79 31.72 -10.30
N ARG A 482 15.64 32.30 -10.59
CA ARG A 482 14.35 31.89 -10.01
C ARG A 482 13.44 31.28 -11.08
N THR A 483 12.95 30.08 -10.81
CA THR A 483 11.82 29.48 -11.54
C THR A 483 10.51 29.88 -10.86
N VAL A 484 9.51 30.34 -11.61
CA VAL A 484 8.22 30.78 -11.07
C VAL A 484 7.10 29.94 -11.67
N VAL A 485 6.42 29.18 -10.81
CA VAL A 485 5.29 28.35 -11.21
C VAL A 485 3.99 29.09 -10.88
N VAL A 486 3.18 29.37 -11.90
CA VAL A 486 1.89 30.07 -11.77
C VAL A 486 0.74 29.10 -11.96
N LEU A 487 -0.04 28.89 -10.90
CA LEU A 487 -1.27 28.10 -10.93
C LEU A 487 -2.47 28.97 -11.31
N MET A 488 -3.51 28.35 -11.89
CA MET A 488 -4.78 28.99 -12.23
C MET A 488 -4.64 30.17 -13.22
N GLY A 489 -3.65 30.12 -14.11
CA GLY A 489 -3.25 31.23 -14.98
C GLY A 489 -4.03 31.40 -16.29
N VAL A 490 -4.67 30.35 -16.80
CA VAL A 490 -5.25 30.31 -18.18
C VAL A 490 -6.12 31.52 -18.50
N GLY A 491 -7.11 31.83 -17.67
CA GLY A 491 -8.04 32.94 -17.91
C GLY A 491 -7.43 34.34 -17.75
N LYS A 492 -6.16 34.44 -17.35
CA LYS A 492 -5.45 35.69 -17.02
C LYS A 492 -4.08 35.81 -17.66
N ALA A 493 -3.81 35.00 -18.69
CA ALA A 493 -2.52 34.95 -19.37
C ALA A 493 -2.01 36.36 -19.76
N LYS A 494 -2.91 37.21 -20.30
CA LYS A 494 -2.57 38.60 -20.64
C LYS A 494 -2.23 39.46 -19.41
N GLU A 495 -3.06 39.42 -18.37
CA GLU A 495 -2.81 40.20 -17.14
C GLU A 495 -1.50 39.78 -16.45
N ILE A 496 -1.19 38.48 -16.43
CA ILE A 496 0.06 37.95 -15.89
C ILE A 496 1.25 38.48 -16.69
N SER A 497 1.18 38.39 -18.02
CA SER A 497 2.23 38.90 -18.92
C SER A 497 2.47 40.41 -18.73
N ASP A 498 1.41 41.21 -18.74
CA ASP A 498 1.48 42.66 -18.54
C ASP A 498 2.04 43.00 -17.15
N ARG A 499 1.61 42.29 -16.10
CA ARG A 499 2.04 42.54 -14.71
C ARG A 499 3.52 42.20 -14.52
N LEU A 500 3.99 41.05 -14.99
CA LEU A 500 5.39 40.65 -14.85
C LEU A 500 6.34 41.58 -15.62
N GLN A 501 5.91 42.09 -16.79
CA GLN A 501 6.68 43.05 -17.59
C GLN A 501 6.59 44.50 -17.07
N SER A 502 5.73 44.78 -16.08
CA SER A 502 5.57 46.13 -15.54
C SER A 502 6.88 46.72 -15.00
N ALA A 503 6.95 48.05 -14.93
CA ALA A 503 8.11 48.76 -14.41
C ALA A 503 8.51 48.36 -12.97
N SER A 504 7.57 47.82 -12.18
CA SER A 504 7.84 47.34 -10.83
C SER A 504 8.47 45.94 -10.79
N LEU A 505 8.12 45.03 -11.71
CA LEU A 505 8.59 43.63 -11.67
C LEU A 505 9.70 43.31 -12.68
N ARG A 506 9.78 44.07 -13.79
CA ARG A 506 10.92 44.13 -14.73
C ARG A 506 11.32 42.79 -15.36
N TRP A 507 10.37 41.90 -15.62
CA TRP A 507 10.64 40.66 -16.34
C TRP A 507 10.94 40.91 -17.82
N PRO A 508 12.03 40.35 -18.39
CA PRO A 508 12.28 40.40 -19.83
C PRO A 508 11.19 39.69 -20.64
N LYS A 509 10.95 40.18 -21.85
CA LYS A 509 9.93 39.65 -22.78
C LYS A 509 10.23 38.25 -23.28
N GLU A 510 11.51 37.95 -23.38
CA GLU A 510 12.07 36.74 -23.97
C GLU A 510 12.18 35.61 -22.94
N VAL A 511 11.81 35.84 -21.67
CA VAL A 511 11.81 34.79 -20.65
C VAL A 511 10.97 33.61 -21.16
N PRO A 512 11.54 32.40 -21.23
CA PRO A 512 10.82 31.23 -21.67
C PRO A 512 9.70 30.90 -20.69
N VAL A 513 8.55 30.51 -21.21
CA VAL A 513 7.40 30.04 -20.44
C VAL A 513 6.96 28.73 -21.04
N VAL A 514 6.73 27.72 -20.20
CA VAL A 514 6.05 26.50 -20.65
C VAL A 514 4.67 26.40 -20.01
N ILE A 515 3.69 26.05 -20.84
CA ILE A 515 2.31 25.82 -20.43
C ILE A 515 2.07 24.32 -20.45
N VAL A 516 1.74 23.75 -19.31
CA VAL A 516 1.45 22.32 -19.18
C VAL A 516 0.00 22.15 -18.78
N GLU A 517 -0.79 21.62 -19.70
CA GLU A 517 -2.21 21.33 -19.54
C GLU A 517 -2.42 19.84 -19.23
N ASN A 518 -3.29 19.52 -18.27
CA ASN A 518 -3.64 18.16 -17.88
C ASN A 518 -2.40 17.27 -17.63
N ALA A 519 -1.42 17.80 -16.89
CA ALA A 519 -0.17 17.08 -16.60
C ALA A 519 -0.43 15.67 -16.05
N HIS A 520 0.28 14.69 -16.60
CA HIS A 520 0.19 13.26 -16.30
C HIS A 520 -1.18 12.63 -16.56
N CYS A 521 -2.01 13.23 -17.43
CA CYS A 521 -3.27 12.64 -17.89
C CYS A 521 -3.15 12.22 -19.37
N GLU A 522 -4.06 11.37 -19.85
CA GLU A 522 -4.05 10.91 -21.27
C GLU A 522 -4.11 12.06 -22.30
N ASN A 523 -4.74 13.17 -21.94
CA ASN A 523 -4.90 14.36 -22.77
C ASN A 523 -3.93 15.49 -22.39
N GLU A 524 -2.76 15.14 -21.86
CA GLU A 524 -1.68 16.08 -21.57
C GLU A 524 -1.27 16.88 -22.83
N ARG A 525 -1.08 18.19 -22.66
CA ARG A 525 -0.56 19.07 -23.71
C ARG A 525 0.50 20.01 -23.15
N VAL A 526 1.61 20.14 -23.87
CA VAL A 526 2.71 21.05 -23.53
C VAL A 526 2.85 22.09 -24.64
N PHE A 527 2.92 23.37 -24.27
CA PHE A 527 3.11 24.48 -25.20
C PHE A 527 4.26 25.36 -24.75
N ASP A 528 5.20 25.59 -25.67
CA ASP A 528 6.28 26.56 -25.49
C ASP A 528 5.79 27.97 -25.82
N ALA A 529 6.21 28.93 -25.00
CA ALA A 529 5.96 30.35 -25.17
C ALA A 529 7.13 31.17 -24.62
N THR A 530 7.02 32.48 -24.79
CA THR A 530 7.77 33.48 -24.03
C THR A 530 6.80 34.30 -23.22
N LEU A 531 7.30 35.10 -22.27
CA LEU A 531 6.45 35.99 -21.49
C LEU A 531 5.62 36.93 -22.39
N GLU A 532 6.20 37.43 -23.49
CA GLU A 532 5.50 38.26 -24.48
C GLU A 532 4.41 37.49 -25.26
N THR A 533 4.65 36.24 -25.61
CA THR A 533 3.73 35.44 -26.44
C THR A 533 2.72 34.60 -25.65
N LEU A 534 2.84 34.56 -24.32
CA LEU A 534 2.00 33.75 -23.42
C LEU A 534 0.50 33.87 -23.72
N ALA A 535 -0.04 35.09 -23.82
CA ALA A 535 -1.46 35.30 -24.06
C ALA A 535 -1.90 34.79 -25.45
N GLN A 536 -1.07 35.03 -26.47
CA GLN A 536 -1.32 34.58 -27.84
C GLN A 536 -1.31 33.05 -27.90
N VAL A 537 -0.32 32.38 -27.29
CA VAL A 537 -0.24 30.92 -27.29
C VAL A 537 -1.44 30.28 -26.58
N VAL A 538 -1.88 30.83 -25.44
CA VAL A 538 -3.07 30.36 -24.73
C VAL A 538 -4.32 30.44 -25.61
N GLU A 539 -4.49 31.54 -26.35
CA GLU A 539 -5.63 31.74 -27.26
C GLU A 539 -5.56 30.82 -28.49
N GLU A 540 -4.42 30.79 -29.19
CA GLU A 540 -4.21 29.99 -30.40
C GLU A 540 -4.35 28.49 -30.14
N LYS A 541 -3.77 27.99 -29.04
CA LYS A 541 -3.82 26.58 -28.66
C LYS A 541 -5.13 26.20 -27.98
N LYS A 542 -5.98 27.19 -27.68
CA LYS A 542 -7.22 27.04 -26.91
C LYS A 542 -6.93 26.24 -25.63
N ALA A 543 -5.92 26.70 -24.88
CA ALA A 543 -5.53 26.05 -23.64
C ALA A 543 -6.69 26.14 -22.63
N VAL A 544 -6.96 25.04 -21.93
CA VAL A 544 -8.06 24.97 -20.96
C VAL A 544 -7.54 24.57 -19.57
N PRO A 545 -8.21 24.97 -18.48
CA PRO A 545 -7.89 24.45 -17.16
C PRO A 545 -8.19 22.95 -17.05
N PRO A 546 -7.44 22.19 -16.24
CA PRO A 546 -6.28 22.62 -15.45
C PRO A 546 -5.00 22.76 -16.28
N ALA A 547 -4.32 23.91 -16.15
CA ALA A 547 -2.98 24.12 -16.72
C ALA A 547 -2.09 24.93 -15.76
N VAL A 548 -0.79 24.66 -15.84
CA VAL A 548 0.28 25.27 -15.05
C VAL A 548 1.20 26.03 -15.99
N PHE A 549 1.57 27.26 -15.63
CA PHE A 549 2.63 28.01 -16.32
C PHE A 549 3.90 27.91 -15.49
N VAL A 550 5.03 27.67 -16.14
CA VAL A 550 6.36 27.56 -15.51
C VAL A 550 7.33 28.50 -16.21
#